data_AF-A9VV23-F1
#
_entry.id   AF-A9VV23-F1
#
_cell.length_a   1.000
_cell.length_b   1.000
_cell.length_c   1.000
_cell.angle_alpha   90.00
_cell.angle_beta   90.00
_cell.angle_gamma   90.00
#
_symmetry.space_group_name_H-M   'P 1'
#
loop_
_entity.id
_entity.type
_entity.pdbx_description
1 polymer ?
#
loop_
_entity_poly.entity_id
_entity_poly.type
_entity_poly.pdbx_seq_one_letter_code
_entity_poly.pdbx_strand_id
1 'polypeptide(L)' 'MNLSIQDELLPFAEELQRYVTPVFLEELAREIGFIKRKRKFSGS' A
#
# COMPACT_ATOMS: atom_id res chain seq x y z
N MET A 1 -20.61 18.02 -17.54
CA MET A 1 -20.22 16.77 -16.86
C MET A 1 -18.94 17.07 -16.11
N ASN A 2 -18.98 16.99 -14.78
CA ASN A 2 -17.81 17.10 -13.92
C ASN A 2 -17.61 15.70 -13.37
N LEU A 3 -16.71 14.92 -13.99
CA LEU A 3 -16.38 13.60 -13.47
C LEU A 3 -15.71 13.83 -12.13
N SER A 4 -16.21 13.17 -11.08
CA SER A 4 -15.57 13.25 -9.79
C SER A 4 -14.17 12.67 -9.94
N ILE A 5 -13.16 13.30 -9.33
CA ILE A 5 -11.80 12.75 -9.26
C ILE A 5 -11.82 11.31 -8.72
N GLN A 6 -12.80 10.98 -7.88
CA GLN A 6 -13.01 9.62 -7.39
C GLN A 6 -13.42 8.65 -8.50
N ASP A 7 -14.27 9.06 -9.43
CA ASP A 7 -14.74 8.22 -10.55
C ASP A 7 -13.58 7.92 -11.52
N GLU A 8 -12.62 8.84 -11.63
CA GLU A 8 -11.42 8.65 -12.45
C GLU A 8 -10.37 7.76 -11.77
N LEU A 9 -10.23 7.85 -10.44
CA LEU A 9 -9.21 7.11 -9.69
C LEU A 9 -9.64 5.69 -9.29
N LEU A 10 -10.95 5.41 -9.24
CA LEU A 10 -11.46 4.10 -8.86
C LEU A 10 -10.90 2.95 -9.74
N PRO A 11 -10.88 3.05 -11.08
CA PRO A 11 -10.33 2.00 -11.93
C PRO A 11 -8.84 1.75 -11.69
N PHE A 12 -8.08 2.80 -11.36
CA PHE A 12 -6.66 2.66 -11.02
C PHE A 12 -6.47 1.93 -9.69
N ALA A 13 -7.31 2.22 -8.68
CA ALA A 13 -7.26 1.54 -7.39
C ALA A 13 -7.59 0.04 -7.54
N GLU A 14 -8.60 -0.30 -8.35
CA GLU A 14 -8.99 -1.68 -8.62
C GLU A 14 -7.89 -2.46 -9.34
N GLU A 15 -7.24 -1.86 -10.35
CA GLU A 15 -6.15 -2.51 -11.07
C GLU A 15 -4.91 -2.63 -10.18
N LEU A 16 -4.57 -1.59 -9.40
CA LEU A 16 -3.44 -1.61 -8.48
C LEU A 16 -3.61 -2.67 -7.38
N GLN A 17 -4.83 -2.86 -6.88
CA GLN A 17 -5.14 -3.89 -5.88
C GLN A 17 -4.80 -5.31 -6.37
N ARG A 18 -4.85 -5.58 -7.67
CA ARG A 18 -4.49 -6.90 -8.24
C ARG A 18 -3.01 -7.21 -8.12
N TYR A 19 -2.16 -6.19 -8.16
CA TYR A 19 -0.70 -6.34 -8.08
C TYR A 19 -0.16 -6.19 -6.66
N VAL A 20 -0.92 -5.54 -5.76
CA VAL A 20 -0.58 -5.38 -4.34
C VAL A 20 -0.82 -6.68 -3.58
N THR A 21 0.02 -7.68 -3.88
CA THR A 21 0.05 -8.95 -3.16
C THR A 21 0.92 -8.83 -1.90
N PRO A 22 0.68 -9.67 -0.87
CA PRO A 22 1.53 -9.69 0.31
C PRO A 22 3.02 -9.91 0.00
N VAL A 23 3.31 -10.75 -0.99
CA VAL A 23 4.68 -11.04 -1.45
C VAL A 23 5.31 -9.79 -2.07
N PHE A 24 4.61 -9.12 -2.99
CA PHE A 24 5.08 -7.88 -3.60
C PHE A 24 5.34 -6.80 -2.55
N LEU A 25 4.45 -6.64 -1.56
CA LEU A 25 4.64 -5.67 -0.48
C LEU A 25 5.84 -6.01 0.41
N GLU A 26 6.12 -7.28 0.63
CA GLU A 26 7.28 -7.71 1.40
C GLU A 26 8.58 -7.45 0.63
N GLU A 27 8.62 -7.73 -0.67
CA GLU A 27 9.75 -7.42 -1.55
C GLU A 27 9.99 -5.91 -1.62
N LEU A 28 8.93 -5.12 -1.82
CA LEU A 28 8.99 -3.66 -1.82
C LEU A 28 9.52 -3.13 -0.48
N ALA A 29 9.03 -3.68 0.65
CA ALA A 29 9.49 -3.31 1.98
C ALA A 29 10.99 -3.60 2.17
N ARG A 30 11.50 -4.68 1.59
CA ARG A 30 12.94 -5.00 1.62
C ARG A 30 13.75 -4.02 0.77
N GLU A 31 13.29 -3.73 -0.45
CA GLU A 31 13.97 -2.81 -1.38
C GLU A 31 14.09 -1.40 -0.80
N ILE A 32 13.01 -0.86 -0.26
CA ILE A 32 13.00 0.50 0.31
C ILE A 32 13.65 0.57 1.71
N GLY A 33 14.17 -0.55 2.22
CA GLY A 33 14.75 -0.63 3.56
C GLY A 33 13.72 -0.38 4.67
N PHE A 34 12.45 -0.74 4.46
CA PHE A 34 11.41 -0.65 5.47
C PHE A 34 11.64 -1.73 6.53
N ILE A 35 12.41 -1.37 7.55
CA ILE A 35 12.65 -2.23 8.71
C ILE A 35 11.40 -2.14 9.60
N LYS A 36 10.74 -3.28 9.84
CA LYS A 36 9.67 -3.40 10.85
C LYS A 36 10.22 -2.95 12.20
N ARG A 37 9.98 -1.68 12.57
CA ARG A 37 10.43 -1.16 13.85
C ARG A 37 9.71 -1.92 14.95
N LYS A 38 10.46 -2.68 15.74
CA LYS A 38 9.97 -3.17 17.03
C LYS A 38 9.67 -1.92 17.86
N ARG A 39 8.38 -1.62 18.08
CA ARG A 39 7.96 -0.53 18.97
C ARG A 39 8.69 -0.74 20.29
N LYS A 40 9.55 0.21 20.69
CA LYS A 40 10.35 0.14 21.94
C LYS A 40 9.46 0.12 23.18
N PHE A 41 8.22 0.59 23.04
CA PHE A 41 7.22 0.61 24.08
C PHE A 41 6.13 -0.38 23.74
N SER A 42 6.26 -1.68 24.02
CA SER A 42 5.06 -2.48 24.24
C SER A 42 4.47 -2.02 25.56
N GLY A 43 3.58 -1.02 25.50
CA GLY A 43 2.87 -0.52 26.68
C GLY A 43 2.20 -1.67 27.42
N SER A 44 2.41 -1.68 28.73
CA SER A 44 1.64 -2.43 29.72
C SER A 44 0.15 -2.13 29.62
#